data_AF-A0A667GH55-F1
#
_entry.id   AF-A0A667GH55-F1
#
_cell.length_a   1.000
_cell.length_b   1.000
_cell.length_c   1.000
_cell.angle_alpha   90.00
_cell.angle_beta   90.00
_cell.angle_gamma   90.00
#
_symmetry.space_group_name_H-M   'P 1'
#
loop_
_entity.id
_entity.type
_entity.pdbx_description
1 polymer ?
#
loop_
_entity_poly.entity_id
_entity_poly.type
_entity_poly.pdbx_seq_one_letter_code
_entity_poly.pdbx_strand_id
1 'polypeptide(L)'
;MTKGTSTFGKHRNKTHAFSRRCGLKAYHLQKSTCGKCGYLAKRKRKYNWSAKAKGRNTTGTGQMRHLKITHHRFRPGFHEGTRGSQLNQGGK
;
A
#
# COMPACT_ATOMS: atom_id res chain seq x y z
N MET A 1 -32.13 23.60 -20.21
CA MET A 1 -31.02 22.92 -19.51
C MET A 1 -30.60 21.70 -20.32
N THR A 2 -29.54 21.79 -21.11
CA THR A 2 -29.02 20.64 -21.88
C THR A 2 -28.06 19.83 -21.02
N LYS A 3 -28.13 18.49 -21.12
CA LYS A 3 -27.15 17.56 -20.55
C LYS A 3 -26.01 17.33 -21.55
N GLY A 4 -24.89 16.77 -21.11
CA GLY A 4 -23.80 16.36 -22.01
C GLY A 4 -22.81 17.49 -22.31
N THR A 5 -22.47 17.70 -23.58
CA THR A 5 -21.36 18.57 -24.02
C THR A 5 -21.39 19.97 -23.41
N SER A 6 -22.56 20.62 -23.38
CA SER A 6 -22.73 21.97 -22.82
C SER A 6 -22.44 22.04 -21.31
N THR A 7 -22.63 20.95 -20.57
CA THR A 7 -22.32 20.86 -19.14
C THR A 7 -20.85 20.57 -18.89
N PHE A 8 -20.22 19.70 -19.69
CA PHE A 8 -18.83 19.27 -19.49
C PHE A 8 -17.82 20.43 -19.51
N GLY A 9 -18.07 21.50 -20.29
CA GLY A 9 -17.23 22.70 -20.31
C GLY A 9 -17.12 23.44 -18.96
N LYS A 10 -18.03 23.17 -18.01
CA LYS A 10 -18.08 23.81 -16.69
C LYS A 10 -17.34 23.03 -15.58
N HIS A 11 -16.78 21.86 -15.86
CA HIS A 11 -16.15 20.98 -14.84
C HIS A 11 -14.71 21.39 -14.46
N ARG A 12 -14.56 22.62 -13.95
CA ARG A 12 -13.26 23.20 -13.55
C ARG A 12 -12.89 22.87 -12.11
N ASN A 13 -13.88 22.78 -11.22
CA ASN A 13 -13.71 22.45 -9.81
C ASN A 13 -13.28 20.98 -9.64
N LYS A 14 -12.36 20.72 -8.71
CA LYS A 14 -11.88 19.36 -8.41
C LYS A 14 -12.46 18.89 -7.09
N THR A 15 -13.08 17.71 -7.11
CA THR A 15 -13.59 17.05 -5.90
C THR A 15 -12.52 16.16 -5.25
N HIS A 16 -11.70 15.50 -6.07
CA HIS A 16 -10.70 14.53 -5.63
C HIS A 16 -9.25 14.96 -5.93
N ALA A 17 -8.39 14.82 -4.91
CA ALA A 17 -6.95 15.02 -4.96
C ALA A 17 -6.17 13.75 -4.55
N PHE A 18 -4.85 13.80 -4.61
CA PHE A 18 -3.97 12.70 -4.19
C PHE A 18 -4.04 12.49 -2.67
N SER A 19 -4.21 11.24 -2.24
CA SER A 19 -4.20 10.87 -0.82
C SER A 19 -2.79 10.52 -0.35
N ARG A 20 -2.33 11.14 0.75
CA ARG A 20 -1.01 10.88 1.34
C ARG A 20 -0.80 9.43 1.79
N ARG A 21 -1.87 8.71 2.20
CA ARG A 21 -1.76 7.32 2.68
C ARG A 21 -1.70 6.28 1.55
N CYS A 22 -2.48 6.45 0.49
CA CYS A 22 -2.59 5.44 -0.56
C CYS A 22 -2.04 5.88 -1.93
N GLY A 23 -1.60 7.12 -2.08
CA GLY A 23 -1.02 7.64 -3.32
C GLY A 23 -1.98 7.74 -4.51
N LEU A 24 -3.28 7.52 -4.30
CA LEU A 24 -4.30 7.57 -5.36
C LEU A 24 -5.10 8.87 -5.29
N LYS A 25 -5.61 9.31 -6.45
CA LYS A 25 -6.52 10.46 -6.60
C LYS A 25 -7.94 10.11 -6.11
N ALA A 26 -8.07 9.95 -4.80
CA ALA A 26 -9.31 9.54 -4.15
C ALA A 26 -9.61 10.35 -2.88
N TYR A 27 -8.76 11.34 -2.53
CA TYR A 27 -8.99 12.21 -1.39
C TYR A 27 -10.03 13.26 -1.73
N HIS A 28 -11.20 13.21 -1.08
CA HIS A 28 -12.25 14.20 -1.28
C HIS A 28 -11.90 15.48 -0.49
N LEU A 29 -11.75 16.60 -1.19
CA LEU A 29 -11.26 17.86 -0.59
C LEU A 29 -12.24 18.42 0.44
N GLN A 30 -13.51 18.61 0.06
CA GLN A 30 -14.52 19.19 0.95
C GLN A 30 -14.86 18.31 2.16
N LYS A 31 -14.92 16.98 1.98
CA LYS A 31 -15.28 16.03 3.03
C LYS A 31 -14.08 15.49 3.80
N SER A 32 -12.89 15.99 3.51
CA SER A 32 -11.61 15.58 4.12
C SER A 32 -11.41 14.08 4.31
N THR A 33 -11.88 13.26 3.36
CA THR A 33 -11.89 11.80 3.49
C THR A 33 -11.47 11.12 2.19
N CYS A 34 -10.67 10.06 2.29
CA CYS A 34 -10.27 9.31 1.09
C CYS A 34 -11.24 8.17 0.78
N GLY A 35 -11.85 8.24 -0.40
CA GLY A 35 -12.78 7.24 -0.91
C GLY A 35 -12.16 5.86 -1.16
N LYS A 36 -10.83 5.73 -1.21
CA LYS A 36 -10.15 4.43 -1.31
C LYS A 36 -9.87 3.83 0.05
N CYS A 37 -9.03 4.51 0.84
CA CYS A 37 -8.40 3.95 2.04
C CYS A 37 -8.96 4.51 3.36
N GLY A 38 -9.86 5.50 3.32
CA GLY A 38 -10.39 6.14 4.52
C GLY A 38 -9.37 7.03 5.25
N TYR A 39 -8.48 7.70 4.52
CA TYR A 39 -7.53 8.68 5.08
C TYR A 39 -8.25 9.69 6.00
N LEU A 40 -7.56 10.06 7.09
CA LEU A 40 -8.02 10.56 8.42
C LEU A 40 -8.55 9.50 9.40
N ALA A 41 -9.21 8.42 8.97
CA ALA A 41 -9.59 7.34 9.88
C ALA A 41 -8.37 6.49 10.33
N LYS A 42 -8.40 5.97 11.56
CA LYS A 42 -7.34 5.10 12.11
C LYS A 42 -7.20 3.80 11.30
N ARG A 43 -8.31 3.12 11.01
CA ARG A 43 -8.34 1.86 10.26
C ARG A 43 -8.38 2.11 8.75
N LYS A 44 -7.67 1.28 7.97
CA LYS A 44 -7.81 1.28 6.50
C LYS A 44 -9.18 0.75 6.12
N ARG A 45 -9.87 1.48 5.24
CA ARG A 45 -11.16 1.07 4.69
C ARG A 45 -11.03 -0.24 3.90
N LYS A 46 -11.81 -1.25 4.27
CA LYS A 46 -11.92 -2.54 3.57
C LYS A 46 -13.39 -2.95 3.58
N TYR A 47 -13.85 -3.53 2.48
CA TYR A 47 -15.20 -4.07 2.37
C TYR A 47 -15.15 -5.52 1.94
N ASN A 48 -15.96 -6.37 2.59
CA ASN A 48 -15.92 -7.81 2.35
C ASN A 48 -16.47 -8.19 0.98
N TRP A 49 -17.46 -7.44 0.48
CA TRP A 49 -18.04 -7.59 -0.85
C TRP A 49 -17.06 -7.26 -2.00
N SER A 50 -15.92 -6.63 -1.74
CA SER A 50 -14.94 -6.28 -2.78
C SER A 50 -13.64 -7.09 -2.68
N ALA A 51 -13.65 -8.32 -3.21
CA ALA A 51 -12.49 -9.21 -3.22
C ALA A 51 -11.28 -8.60 -3.98
N LYS A 52 -11.51 -8.09 -5.20
CA LYS A 52 -10.46 -7.47 -6.03
C LYS A 52 -9.84 -6.23 -5.37
N ALA A 53 -10.63 -5.44 -4.62
CA ALA A 53 -10.09 -4.29 -3.91
C ALA A 53 -9.21 -4.70 -2.72
N LYS A 54 -9.58 -5.77 -2.00
CA LYS A 54 -8.75 -6.35 -0.95
C LYS A 54 -7.41 -6.85 -1.51
N GLY A 55 -7.43 -7.58 -2.63
CA GLY A 55 -6.22 -8.14 -3.26
C GLY A 55 -5.18 -7.10 -3.67
N ARG A 56 -5.59 -5.94 -4.23
CA ARG A 56 -4.64 -4.88 -4.66
C ARG A 56 -3.81 -4.27 -3.52
N ASN A 57 -4.27 -4.38 -2.28
CA ASN A 57 -3.69 -3.72 -1.11
C ASN A 57 -3.25 -4.71 -0.02
N THR A 58 -3.20 -6.00 -0.34
CA THR A 58 -2.87 -7.04 0.64
C THR A 58 -1.38 -7.03 0.99
N THR A 59 -1.02 -7.59 2.15
CA THR A 59 0.38 -7.86 2.49
C THR A 59 0.96 -8.76 1.39
N GLY A 60 2.11 -8.40 0.83
CA GLY A 60 2.65 -9.06 -0.37
C GLY A 60 2.90 -8.12 -1.55
N THR A 61 2.08 -7.07 -1.71
CA THR A 61 2.09 -6.26 -2.94
C THR A 61 3.08 -5.10 -2.95
N GLY A 62 3.74 -4.82 -1.83
CA GLY A 62 4.66 -3.69 -1.67
C GLY A 62 6.09 -4.13 -1.38
N GLN A 63 6.96 -3.16 -1.07
CA GLN A 63 8.39 -3.43 -0.81
C GLN A 63 8.65 -4.39 0.36
N MET A 64 7.73 -4.50 1.32
CA MET A 64 7.81 -5.41 2.47
C MET A 64 9.17 -5.40 3.20
N ARG A 65 9.80 -4.22 3.34
CA ARG A 65 11.18 -4.09 3.83
C ARG A 65 11.47 -4.92 5.08
N HIS A 66 10.62 -4.80 6.10
CA HIS A 66 10.79 -5.56 7.34
C HIS A 66 10.35 -7.03 7.18
N LEU A 67 9.09 -7.27 6.76
CA LEU A 67 8.52 -8.62 6.69
C LEU A 67 9.32 -9.58 5.79
N LYS A 68 9.91 -9.06 4.71
CA LYS A 68 10.80 -9.85 3.84
C LYS A 68 12.03 -10.34 4.59
N ILE A 69 12.71 -9.44 5.32
CA ILE A 69 13.87 -9.78 6.14
C ILE A 69 13.47 -10.76 7.25
N THR A 70 12.36 -10.50 7.94
CA THR A 70 11.84 -11.39 9.00
C THR A 70 11.57 -12.78 8.46
N HIS A 71 10.96 -12.91 7.28
CA HIS A 71 10.71 -14.22 6.67
C HIS A 71 12.00 -14.93 6.25
N HIS A 72 13.01 -14.19 5.75
CA HIS A 72 14.32 -14.75 5.45
C HIS A 72 15.07 -15.22 6.70
N ARG A 73 14.96 -14.49 7.83
CA ARG A 73 15.55 -14.87 9.13
C ARG A 73 14.78 -15.98 9.83
N PHE A 74 13.46 -16.06 9.64
CA PHE A 74 12.60 -17.08 10.21
C PHE A 74 12.96 -18.47 9.67
N ARG A 75 13.26 -18.59 8.37
CA ARG A 75 13.53 -19.88 7.72
C ARG A 75 14.70 -20.67 8.33
N PRO A 76 15.84 -20.05 8.68
CA PRO A 76 16.85 -20.73 9.47
C PRO A 76 16.55 -20.74 10.98
N GLY A 77 15.53 -20.06 11.51
CA GLY A 77 15.19 -20.09 12.95
C GLY A 77 15.74 -18.92 13.77
N PHE A 78 15.92 -17.74 13.18
CA PHE A 78 16.41 -16.52 13.86
C PHE A 78 17.79 -16.68 14.52
N HIS A 79 18.71 -17.38 13.88
CA HIS A 79 20.09 -17.45 14.35
C HIS A 79 20.71 -16.06 14.45
N GLU A 80 21.31 -15.78 15.60
CA GLU A 80 22.07 -14.57 15.90
C GLU A 80 23.51 -14.97 16.28
N GLY A 81 24.52 -14.23 15.83
CA GLY A 81 25.91 -14.43 16.27
C GLY A 81 26.71 -15.57 15.63
N THR A 82 26.10 -16.46 14.84
CA THR A 82 26.86 -17.48 14.07
C THR A 82 27.55 -16.82 12.86
N ARG A 83 28.85 -16.53 12.99
CA ARG A 83 29.72 -16.34 11.81
C ARG A 83 29.73 -17.67 11.08
N GLY A 84 29.23 -17.71 9.84
CA GLY A 84 29.30 -18.92 9.01
C GLY A 84 30.71 -19.48 9.10
N SER A 85 30.84 -20.76 9.48
CA SER A 85 32.14 -21.40 9.67
C SER A 85 33.01 -21.08 8.46
N GLN A 86 34.12 -20.37 8.66
CA GLN A 86 35.10 -20.21 7.60
C GLN A 86 35.48 -21.65 7.20
N LEU A 87 35.13 -22.05 5.98
CA LEU A 87 35.69 -23.25 5.38
C LEU A 87 37.21 -23.02 5.39
N ASN A 88 37.91 -23.71 6.29
CA ASN A 88 39.35 -23.78 6.28
C ASN A 88 39.75 -24.29 4.89
N GLN A 89 40.20 -23.38 4.02
CA GLN A 89 40.96 -23.76 2.85
C GLN A 89 42.23 -24.40 3.39
N GLY A 90 42.39 -25.69 3.11
CA GLY A 90 43.49 -26.50 3.61
C GLY A 90 44.83 -25.79 3.39
N GLY A 91 45.53 -25.57 4.50
CA GLY A 91 46.89 -25.06 4.52
C GLY A 91 47.77 -26.04 5.28
N LYS A 92 48.57 -26.78 4.50
CA LYS A 92 49.58 -27.81 4.84
C LYS A 92 49.04 -29.20 5.15
#